data_AF-A0A2V6UFL8-F1
#
_entry.id   AF-A0A2V6UFL8-F1
#
_cell.length_a   1.000
_cell.length_b   1.000
_cell.length_c   1.000
_cell.angle_alpha   90.00
_cell.angle_beta   90.00
_cell.angle_gamma   90.00
#
_symmetry.space_group_name_H-M   'P 1'
#
loop_
_entity.id
_entity.type
_entity.pdbx_description
1 polymer ?
#
loop_
_entity_poly.entity_id
_entity_poly.type
_entity_poly.pdbx_seq_one_letter_code
_entity_poly.pdbx_strand_id
1 'polypeptide(L)'
;MEDRGEKVVVGVNKYAMPEERAINYLRIDERVERDQVERVTRVKAARDPKKVATRLTQLAETCRHGGNVMPVLIDAVKDSVSLGELSDVYRQVFGLYREPIIF
;
A
#
# COMPACT_ATOMS: atom_id res chain seq x y z
N MET A 1 11.58 25.80 17.25
CA MET A 1 12.12 27.00 16.58
C MET A 1 11.00 27.83 15.96
N GLU A 2 10.05 27.21 15.26
CA GLU A 2 8.89 27.94 14.69
C GLU A 2 7.92 28.48 15.75
N ASP A 3 7.71 27.78 16.87
CA ASP A 3 6.89 28.27 18.00
C ASP A 3 7.45 29.52 18.70
N ARG A 4 8.73 29.83 18.51
CA ARG A 4 9.35 31.05 19.09
C ARG A 4 9.15 32.29 18.22
N GLY A 5 8.52 32.16 17.05
CA GLY A 5 8.24 33.29 16.16
C GLY A 5 9.49 33.88 15.47
N GLU A 6 10.63 33.20 15.52
CA GLU A 6 11.89 33.63 14.87
C GLU A 6 11.75 33.74 13.33
N LYS A 7 10.81 32.99 12.74
CA LYS A 7 10.45 33.07 11.32
C LYS A 7 8.99 33.44 11.17
N VAL A 8 8.71 34.54 10.45
CA VAL A 8 7.33 35.01 10.22
C VAL A 8 6.64 34.15 9.17
N VAL A 9 5.48 33.60 9.53
CA VAL A 9 4.58 32.82 8.68
C VAL A 9 3.22 33.50 8.66
N VAL A 10 2.92 34.17 7.55
CA VAL A 10 1.70 34.96 7.36
C VAL A 10 0.48 34.03 7.37
N GLY A 11 -0.54 34.39 8.15
CA GLY A 11 -1.76 33.59 8.31
C GLY A 11 -1.68 32.49 9.37
N VAL A 12 -0.49 32.22 9.92
CA VAL A 12 -0.27 31.22 10.99
C VAL A 12 0.20 31.89 12.28
N ASN A 13 1.35 32.59 12.25
CA ASN A 13 1.92 33.23 13.45
C ASN A 13 1.82 34.77 13.45
N LYS A 14 1.61 35.38 12.28
CA LYS A 14 1.38 36.82 12.12
C LYS A 14 0.33 37.08 11.07
N TYR A 15 -0.51 38.10 11.29
CA TYR A 15 -1.60 38.47 10.38
C TYR A 15 -2.62 37.33 10.14
N ALA A 16 -2.89 36.52 11.18
CA ALA A 16 -3.95 35.53 11.13
C ALA A 16 -5.31 36.22 11.03
N MET A 17 -6.18 35.72 10.16
CA MET A 17 -7.55 36.21 10.03
C MET A 17 -8.43 35.47 11.05
N PRO A 18 -9.31 36.18 11.80
CA PRO A 18 -10.19 35.55 12.80
C PRO A 18 -11.33 34.73 12.19
N GLU A 19 -11.61 34.89 10.90
CA GLU A 19 -12.63 34.13 10.18
C GLU A 19 -12.00 32.93 9.46
N GLU A 20 -12.32 31.72 9.92
CA GLU A 20 -12.05 30.50 9.18
C GLU A 20 -13.14 30.31 8.11
N ARG A 21 -12.75 30.37 6.84
CA ARG A 21 -13.65 29.99 5.74
C ARG A 21 -13.75 28.48 5.69
N ALA A 22 -14.97 27.96 5.71
CA ALA A 22 -15.20 26.54 5.49
C ALA A 22 -14.69 26.13 4.11
N ILE A 23 -13.69 25.24 4.09
CA ILE A 23 -13.16 24.64 2.87
C ILE A 23 -13.81 23.27 2.73
N ASN A 24 -14.32 22.97 1.53
CA ASN A 24 -14.82 21.64 1.24
C ASN A 24 -13.62 20.73 1.00
N TYR A 25 -13.42 19.78 1.90
CA TYR A 25 -12.40 18.74 1.76
C TYR A 25 -13.03 17.48 1.15
N LEU A 26 -12.22 16.73 0.38
CA LEU A 26 -12.61 15.40 -0.07
C LEU A 26 -12.69 14.48 1.15
N ARG A 27 -13.89 13.97 1.44
CA ARG A 27 -14.10 12.91 2.41
C ARG A 27 -14.23 11.58 1.68
N ILE A 28 -13.34 10.65 1.99
CA ILE A 28 -13.41 9.28 1.45
C ILE A 28 -14.52 8.53 2.18
N ASP A 29 -15.41 7.89 1.42
CA ASP A 29 -16.52 7.10 1.96
C ASP A 29 -16.03 5.72 2.39
N GLU A 30 -16.45 5.27 3.57
CA GLU A 30 -16.12 3.93 4.12
C GLU A 30 -16.67 2.79 3.25
N ARG A 31 -17.67 3.04 2.40
CA ARG A 31 -18.18 2.09 1.41
C ARG A 31 -17.10 1.55 0.48
N VAL A 32 -16.07 2.36 0.17
CA VAL A 32 -14.98 1.97 -0.71
C VAL A 32 -14.26 0.72 -0.20
N GLU A 33 -14.11 0.56 1.11
CA GLU A 33 -13.51 -0.63 1.72
C GLU A 33 -14.38 -1.87 1.47
N ARG A 34 -15.69 -1.76 1.74
CA ARG A 34 -16.64 -2.87 1.57
C ARG A 34 -16.68 -3.35 0.12
N ASP A 35 -16.79 -2.42 -0.82
CA ASP A 35 -16.82 -2.73 -2.25
C ASP A 35 -15.52 -3.42 -2.70
N GLN A 36 -14.39 -2.99 -2.15
CA GLN A 36 -13.08 -3.58 -2.46
C GLN A 36 -12.94 -5.00 -1.88
N VAL A 37 -13.42 -5.24 -0.66
CA VAL A 37 -13.45 -6.57 -0.04
C VAL A 37 -14.29 -7.53 -0.86
N GLU A 38 -15.50 -7.13 -1.27
CA GLU A 38 -16.37 -7.94 -2.11
C GLU A 38 -15.72 -8.27 -3.47
N ARG A 39 -15.09 -7.26 -4.10
CA ARG A 39 -14.39 -7.44 -5.38
C ARG A 39 -13.26 -8.47 -5.26
N VAL A 40 -12.41 -8.34 -4.25
CA VAL A 40 -11.30 -9.28 -4.03
C VAL A 40 -11.83 -10.68 -3.74
N THR A 41 -12.88 -10.80 -2.94
CA THR A 41 -13.51 -12.08 -2.60
C THR A 41 -14.03 -12.79 -3.85
N ARG A 42 -14.72 -12.06 -4.73
CA ARG A 42 -15.20 -12.57 -6.02
C ARG A 42 -14.07 -13.04 -6.93
N VAL A 43 -12.98 -12.27 -7.04
CA VAL A 43 -11.81 -12.69 -7.82
C VAL A 43 -11.18 -13.96 -7.23
N LYS A 44 -11.06 -14.04 -5.90
CA LYS A 44 -10.50 -15.22 -5.23
C LYS A 44 -11.36 -16.47 -5.42
N ALA A 45 -12.68 -16.33 -5.52
CA ALA A 45 -13.61 -17.43 -5.75
C ALA A 45 -13.60 -17.95 -7.20
N ALA A 46 -13.33 -17.09 -8.19
CA ALA A 46 -13.43 -17.45 -9.62
C ALA A 46 -12.12 -17.98 -10.24
N ARG A 47 -10.98 -17.85 -9.54
CA ARG A 47 -9.65 -18.20 -10.07
C ARG A 47 -9.28 -19.66 -9.84
N ASP A 48 -8.27 -20.14 -10.57
CA ASP A 48 -7.69 -21.47 -10.38
C ASP A 48 -6.74 -21.49 -9.16
N PRO A 49 -7.09 -22.19 -8.06
CA PRO A 49 -6.26 -22.20 -6.87
C PRO A 49 -4.92 -22.91 -7.06
N LYS A 50 -4.83 -23.86 -8.00
CA LYS A 50 -3.58 -24.58 -8.26
C LYS A 50 -2.58 -23.66 -8.97
N LYS A 51 -3.03 -22.93 -10.00
CA LYS A 51 -2.18 -21.94 -10.68
C LYS A 51 -1.68 -20.89 -9.71
N VAL A 52 -2.57 -20.33 -8.89
CA VAL A 52 -2.20 -19.35 -7.85
C VAL A 52 -1.11 -19.90 -6.93
N ALA A 53 -1.28 -21.11 -6.39
CA ALA A 53 -0.28 -21.74 -5.53
C ALA A 53 1.06 -21.91 -6.26
N THR A 54 1.05 -22.38 -7.50
CA THR A 54 2.26 -22.51 -8.32
C THR A 54 2.97 -21.17 -8.52
N ARG A 55 2.24 -20.09 -8.83
CA ARG A 55 2.84 -18.76 -9.03
C ARG A 55 3.45 -18.19 -7.76
N LEU A 56 2.80 -18.39 -6.61
CA LEU A 56 3.32 -17.95 -5.32
C LEU A 56 4.61 -18.70 -4.95
N THR A 57 4.66 -20.02 -5.19
CA THR A 57 5.88 -20.82 -4.99
C THR A 57 7.00 -20.36 -5.90
N GLN A 58 6.72 -20.20 -7.20
CA GLN A 58 7.71 -19.74 -8.18
C GLN A 58 8.25 -18.34 -7.83
N LEU A 59 7.40 -17.44 -7.32
CA LEU A 59 7.81 -16.13 -6.87
C LEU A 59 8.76 -16.24 -5.67
N ALA A 60 8.39 -17.05 -4.67
CA ALA A 60 9.21 -17.26 -3.48
C ALA A 60 10.59 -17.82 -3.83
N GLU A 61 10.67 -18.79 -4.72
CA GLU A 61 11.93 -19.36 -5.22
C GLU A 61 12.76 -18.32 -5.97
N THR A 62 12.14 -17.58 -6.89
CA THR A 62 12.82 -16.52 -7.65
C THR A 62 13.42 -15.46 -6.73
N CYS A 63 12.69 -15.06 -5.69
CA CYS A 63 13.17 -14.13 -4.68
C CYS A 63 14.36 -14.69 -3.88
N ARG A 64 14.33 -15.96 -3.48
CA ARG A 64 15.43 -16.60 -2.73
C ARG A 64 16.69 -16.77 -3.56
N HIS A 65 16.55 -17.01 -4.86
CA HIS A 65 17.68 -17.22 -5.76
C HIS A 65 18.20 -15.93 -6.42
N GLY A 66 17.62 -14.77 -6.11
CA GLY A 66 18.04 -13.48 -6.68
C GLY A 66 17.73 -13.34 -8.18
N GLY A 67 16.75 -14.10 -8.69
CA GLY A 67 16.35 -14.05 -10.09
C GLY A 67 15.47 -12.84 -10.41
N ASN A 68 15.26 -12.58 -11.70
CA ASN A 68 14.33 -11.54 -12.14
C ASN A 68 12.89 -11.94 -11.83
N VAL A 69 12.23 -11.19 -10.94
CA VAL A 69 10.85 -11.44 -10.49
C VAL A 69 9.78 -11.00 -11.48
N MET A 70 10.10 -10.12 -12.44
CA MET A 70 9.11 -9.52 -13.34
C MET A 70 8.33 -10.54 -14.19
N PRO A 71 8.95 -11.57 -14.79
CA PRO A 71 8.20 -12.57 -15.55
C PRO A 71 7.18 -13.32 -14.69
N VAL A 72 7.58 -13.70 -13.46
CA VAL A 72 6.72 -14.42 -12.52
C VAL A 72 5.56 -13.54 -12.04
N LEU A 73 5.81 -12.25 -11.82
CA LEU A 73 4.78 -11.28 -11.45
C LEU A 73 3.72 -11.11 -12.54
N ILE A 74 4.13 -10.96 -13.80
CA ILE A 74 3.19 -10.81 -14.92
C ILE A 74 2.28 -12.05 -15.01
N ASP A 75 2.86 -13.24 -14.88
CA ASP A 75 2.12 -14.48 -14.89
C ASP A 75 1.19 -14.62 -13.67
N ALA A 76 1.64 -14.22 -12.48
CA ALA A 76 0.82 -14.23 -11.27
C ALA A 76 -0.40 -13.30 -11.39
N VAL A 77 -0.22 -12.10 -11.95
CA VAL A 77 -1.32 -11.16 -12.16
C VAL A 77 -2.31 -11.70 -13.20
N LYS A 78 -1.83 -12.33 -14.28
CA LYS A 78 -2.70 -13.01 -15.26
C LYS A 78 -3.53 -14.13 -14.64
N ASP A 79 -2.93 -14.89 -13.71
CA ASP A 79 -3.60 -15.95 -12.94
C ASP A 79 -4.40 -15.41 -11.73
N SER A 80 -4.67 -14.09 -11.68
CA SER A 80 -5.50 -13.44 -10.65
C SER A 80 -4.98 -13.60 -9.22
N VAL A 81 -3.66 -13.60 -9.04
CA VAL A 81 -3.01 -13.44 -7.74
C VAL A 81 -3.17 -12.00 -7.28
N SER A 82 -3.58 -11.79 -6.03
CA SER A 82 -3.80 -10.45 -5.48
C SER A 82 -2.49 -9.79 -5.02
N LEU A 83 -2.47 -8.46 -4.98
CA LEU A 83 -1.33 -7.69 -4.47
C LEU A 83 -0.95 -8.09 -3.04
N GLY A 84 -1.96 -8.39 -2.20
CA GLY A 84 -1.74 -8.85 -0.83
C GLY A 84 -0.94 -10.14 -0.77
N GLU A 85 -1.33 -11.13 -1.59
CA GLU A 85 -0.65 -12.44 -1.64
C GLU A 85 0.77 -12.34 -2.18
N LEU A 86 1.00 -11.50 -3.19
CA LEU A 86 2.36 -11.21 -3.68
C LEU A 86 3.22 -10.54 -2.60
N SER A 87 2.64 -9.57 -1.91
CA SER A 87 3.33 -8.87 -0.81
C SER A 87 3.63 -9.80 0.36
N ASP A 88 2.75 -10.76 0.66
CA ASP A 88 2.98 -11.76 1.70
C ASP A 88 4.18 -12.65 1.37
N VAL A 89 4.36 -13.04 0.11
CA VAL A 89 5.58 -13.76 -0.33
C VAL A 89 6.83 -12.92 -0.08
N TYR A 90 6.79 -11.61 -0.41
CA TYR A 90 7.93 -10.73 -0.13
C TYR A 90 8.21 -10.58 1.36
N ARG A 91 7.17 -10.44 2.20
CA ARG A 91 7.33 -10.40 3.66
C ARG A 91 7.95 -11.67 4.20
N GLN A 92 7.59 -12.84 3.64
CA GLN A 92 8.15 -14.12 4.06
C GLN A 92 9.62 -14.29 3.65
N VAL A 93 10.02 -13.81 2.46
CA VAL A 93 11.38 -13.99 1.95
C VAL A 93 12.34 -12.90 2.43
N PHE A 94 11.92 -11.64 2.44
CA PHE A 94 12.77 -10.49 2.73
C PHE A 94 12.54 -9.88 4.11
N GLY A 95 11.44 -10.23 4.78
CA GLY A 95 11.02 -9.58 6.01
C GLY A 95 10.36 -8.23 5.77
N LEU A 96 10.28 -7.43 6.84
CA LEU A 96 9.72 -6.08 6.82
C LEU A 96 10.80 -5.09 7.25
N TYR A 97 11.00 -4.06 6.44
CA TYR A 97 11.84 -2.94 6.84
C TYR A 97 11.21 -2.20 8.03
N ARG A 98 12.04 -1.87 9.02
CA ARG A 98 11.70 -1.00 10.15
C ARG A 98 12.78 0.05 10.25
N GLU A 99 12.37 1.32 10.25
CA GLU A 99 13.29 2.42 10.43
C GLU A 99 13.93 2.33 11.83
N PRO A 100 15.28 2.42 11.93
CA PRO A 100 15.93 2.53 13.23
C PRO A 100 15.62 3.90 13.79
N ILE A 101 14.97 3.94 14.97
CA ILE A 101 14.71 5.19 15.66
C ILE A 101 16.02 5.67 16.27
N ILE A 102 16.61 6.70 15.67
CA ILE A 102 17.80 7.39 16.17
C ILE A 102 17.33 8.72 16.74
N PHE A 103 17.49 8.90 18.05
CA PHE A 103 17.17 10.12 18.78
C PHE A 103 18.41 11.02 18.92
#